data_AF-A0A2V6EB19-F1
#
_entry.id   AF-A0A2V6EB19-F1
#
_cell.length_a   1.000
_cell.length_b   1.000
_cell.length_c   1.000
_cell.angle_alpha   90.00
_cell.angle_beta   90.00
_cell.angle_gamma   90.00
#
_symmetry.space_group_name_H-M   'P 1'
#
loop_
_entity.id
_entity.type
_entity.pdbx_description
1 polymer ?
#
loop_
_entity_poly.entity_id
_entity_poly.type
_entity_poly.pdbx_seq_one_letter_code
_entity_poly.pdbx_strand_id
1 'polypeptide(L)'
;MIGNKFKLKKSYQHLQKLSLFAHYEGLEREEGIDGTLTRMVRTLQSWFWIIPLENDRTSIGIVLEAADFKSSGLSAEEFFERAIAEQPLVRNRIGAGRRVSQVYTAADFSYRSERLTGDRWLLAGDAAGFIDPVFSSGVFLAVLAGEQAADVLHEVLEHPKRARRLFRHYERLVNRAMDVYLRFVESWYAGKEFIEVFLTPTELLQIPPAVNAVLGGNIGNRFAIRWRMELFYLIVRLQKRWTLCPRLSLVPKTNGQTEPLKPASI
;
A
#
# COMPACT_ATOMS: atom_id res chain seq x y z
N MET A 1 8.18 5.17 23.47
CA MET A 1 8.38 4.03 22.54
C MET A 1 9.88 3.82 22.29
N ILE A 2 10.35 2.56 22.19
CA ILE A 2 11.78 2.18 22.11
C ILE A 2 12.51 2.86 20.94
N GLY A 3 11.87 2.95 19.77
CA GLY A 3 12.45 3.60 18.59
C GLY A 3 12.86 5.05 18.83
N ASN A 4 12.07 5.83 19.58
CA ASN A 4 12.41 7.21 19.92
C ASN A 4 13.55 7.29 20.94
N LYS A 5 13.55 6.40 21.95
CA LYS A 5 14.59 6.35 22.99
C LYS A 5 15.98 6.14 22.38
N PHE A 6 16.08 5.25 21.39
CA PHE A 6 17.34 4.92 20.73
C PHE A 6 17.55 5.65 19.38
N LYS A 7 16.67 6.59 19.01
CA LYS A 7 16.73 7.35 17.76
C LYS A 7 16.88 6.46 16.50
N LEU A 8 16.10 5.38 16.46
CA LEU A 8 16.22 4.35 15.42
C LEU A 8 15.43 4.70 14.15
N LYS A 9 14.37 5.51 14.25
CA LYS A 9 13.48 5.83 13.13
C LYS A 9 14.24 6.61 12.03
N LYS A 10 14.24 6.08 10.82
CA LYS A 10 14.73 6.74 9.59
C LYS A 10 13.57 6.90 8.61
N SER A 11 13.22 8.14 8.29
CA SER A 11 12.14 8.43 7.35
C SER A 11 12.58 8.22 5.89
N TYR A 12 11.69 7.68 5.07
CA TYR A 12 11.90 7.59 3.63
C TYR A 12 11.68 8.95 2.97
N GLN A 13 12.78 9.65 2.62
CA GLN A 13 12.73 11.02 2.10
C GLN A 13 11.95 11.17 0.79
N HIS A 14 11.84 10.09 0.00
CA HIS A 14 11.12 10.08 -1.27
C HIS A 14 9.65 9.61 -1.14
N LEU A 15 9.18 9.32 0.09
CA LEU A 15 7.80 8.92 0.39
C LEU A 15 7.20 9.84 1.46
N GLN A 16 7.30 11.15 1.28
CA GLN A 16 6.74 12.13 2.23
C GLN A 16 5.24 12.32 1.99
N LYS A 17 4.50 11.22 2.16
CA LYS A 17 3.06 11.15 1.91
C LYS A 17 2.25 11.57 3.14
N LEU A 18 1.05 12.07 2.85
CA LEU A 18 -0.01 12.41 3.78
C LEU A 18 -1.26 11.62 3.35
N SER A 19 -2.10 11.22 4.30
CA SER A 19 -3.45 10.77 4.03
C SER A 19 -4.50 11.60 4.75
N LEU A 20 -5.60 11.87 4.04
CA LEU A 20 -6.83 12.49 4.56
C LEU A 20 -7.97 11.51 4.32
N PHE A 21 -8.81 11.25 5.33
CA PHE A 21 -9.89 10.27 5.18
C PHE A 21 -11.07 10.52 6.10
N ALA A 22 -12.22 9.99 5.71
CA ALA A 22 -13.45 10.02 6.50
C ALA A 22 -14.32 8.79 6.22
N HIS A 23 -15.35 8.61 7.02
CA HIS A 23 -16.36 7.56 6.85
C HIS A 23 -17.64 8.13 6.25
N TYR A 24 -18.26 7.35 5.37
CA TYR A 24 -19.52 7.68 4.69
C TYR A 24 -20.55 6.58 4.91
N GLU A 25 -21.84 6.92 4.81
CA GLU A 25 -22.99 6.01 4.82
C GLU A 25 -23.87 6.30 3.60
N GLY A 26 -24.67 5.31 3.15
CA GLY A 26 -25.58 5.45 2.01
C GLY A 26 -24.91 5.37 0.64
N LEU A 27 -23.77 4.67 0.54
CA LEU A 27 -23.10 4.42 -0.73
C LEU A 27 -23.70 3.21 -1.43
N GLU A 28 -23.96 3.33 -2.73
CA GLU A 28 -24.30 2.16 -3.55
C GLU A 28 -23.12 1.20 -3.62
N ARG A 29 -23.34 -0.05 -3.19
CA ARG A 29 -22.38 -1.14 -3.28
C ARG A 29 -22.79 -2.07 -4.42
N GLU A 30 -21.78 -2.62 -5.09
CA GLU A 30 -21.98 -3.73 -6.03
C GLU A 30 -22.52 -4.96 -5.28
N GLU A 31 -23.27 -5.81 -5.96
CA GLU A 31 -23.81 -7.01 -5.35
C GLU A 31 -22.73 -8.08 -5.12
N GLY A 32 -22.96 -8.95 -4.14
CA GLY A 32 -22.09 -10.10 -3.88
C GLY A 32 -20.68 -9.74 -3.43
N ILE A 33 -19.69 -10.52 -3.92
CA ILE A 33 -18.29 -10.37 -3.51
C ILE A 33 -17.70 -9.03 -3.94
N ASP A 34 -18.16 -8.47 -5.06
CA ASP A 34 -17.63 -7.23 -5.61
C ASP A 34 -17.91 -6.02 -4.71
N GLY A 35 -19.03 -6.03 -3.98
CA GLY A 35 -19.37 -5.02 -2.97
C GLY A 35 -18.46 -5.03 -1.74
N THR A 36 -17.61 -6.04 -1.57
CA THR A 36 -16.68 -6.18 -0.44
C THR A 36 -15.24 -5.76 -0.78
N LEU A 37 -14.95 -5.57 -2.07
CA LEU A 37 -13.58 -5.31 -2.52
C LEU A 37 -13.15 -3.87 -2.19
N THR A 38 -11.88 -3.73 -1.78
CA THR A 38 -11.24 -2.42 -1.73
C THR A 38 -11.07 -1.89 -3.15
N ARG A 39 -11.53 -0.67 -3.40
CA ARG A 39 -11.33 0.02 -4.69
C ARG A 39 -10.25 1.09 -4.54
N MET A 40 -9.44 1.22 -5.58
CA MET A 40 -8.37 2.21 -5.65
C MET A 40 -8.56 3.09 -6.89
N VAL A 41 -8.54 4.40 -6.71
CA VAL A 41 -8.65 5.37 -7.81
C VAL A 41 -7.39 6.22 -7.85
N ARG A 42 -6.53 6.00 -8.86
CA ARG A 42 -5.26 6.70 -9.00
C ARG A 42 -5.41 7.97 -9.86
N THR A 43 -4.76 9.05 -9.43
CA THR A 43 -4.58 10.29 -10.21
C THR A 43 -3.10 10.42 -10.63
N LEU A 44 -2.69 11.58 -11.15
CA LEU A 44 -1.28 11.82 -11.50
C LEU A 44 -0.36 11.84 -10.27
N GLN A 45 -0.79 12.46 -9.16
CA GLN A 45 0.05 12.70 -7.97
C GLN A 45 -0.54 12.10 -6.67
N SER A 46 -1.78 11.62 -6.71
CA SER A 46 -2.48 11.07 -5.56
C SER A 46 -3.23 9.79 -5.91
N TRP A 47 -3.78 9.12 -4.91
CA TRP A 47 -4.73 8.04 -5.13
C TRP A 47 -5.73 7.97 -3.97
N PHE A 48 -6.91 7.44 -4.25
CA PHE A 48 -7.97 7.23 -3.28
C PHE A 48 -8.13 5.76 -2.96
N TRP A 49 -8.43 5.45 -1.71
CA TRP A 49 -9.05 4.18 -1.33
C TRP A 49 -10.54 4.36 -1.10
N ILE A 50 -11.29 3.29 -1.37
CA ILE A 50 -12.68 3.12 -0.98
C ILE A 50 -12.78 1.72 -0.39
N ILE A 51 -12.94 1.64 0.94
CA ILE A 51 -12.94 0.38 1.70
C ILE A 51 -14.32 0.22 2.33
N PRO A 52 -15.14 -0.75 1.86
CA PRO A 52 -16.38 -1.11 2.51
C PRO A 52 -16.10 -1.62 3.93
N LEU A 53 -16.86 -1.11 4.89
CA LEU A 53 -16.89 -1.53 6.29
C LEU A 53 -18.26 -2.13 6.63
N GLU A 54 -18.38 -2.65 7.85
CA GLU A 54 -19.65 -3.11 8.42
C GLU A 54 -20.65 -1.95 8.61
N ASN A 55 -21.93 -2.28 8.79
CA ASN A 55 -23.01 -1.34 9.12
C ASN A 55 -23.18 -0.20 8.10
N ASP A 56 -23.14 -0.53 6.81
CA ASP A 56 -23.25 0.42 5.69
C ASP A 56 -22.19 1.55 5.68
N ARG A 57 -21.10 1.39 6.43
CA ARG A 57 -20.01 2.38 6.44
C ARG A 57 -19.00 2.12 5.36
N THR A 58 -18.48 3.17 4.74
CA THR A 58 -17.39 3.08 3.78
C THR A 58 -16.30 4.08 4.18
N SER A 59 -15.06 3.60 4.30
CA SER A 59 -13.90 4.48 4.46
C SER A 59 -13.46 4.98 3.10
N ILE A 60 -13.41 6.30 2.94
CA ILE A 60 -12.88 6.95 1.75
C ILE A 60 -11.72 7.83 2.21
N GLY A 61 -10.58 7.67 1.55
CA GLY A 61 -9.40 8.48 1.83
C GLY A 61 -8.58 8.73 0.60
N ILE A 62 -7.78 9.79 0.66
CA ILE A 62 -6.80 10.18 -0.35
C ILE A 62 -5.40 10.12 0.26
N VAL A 63 -4.45 9.59 -0.50
CA VAL A 63 -3.01 9.69 -0.21
C VAL A 63 -2.36 10.58 -1.27
N LEU A 64 -1.57 11.55 -0.81
CA LEU A 64 -0.94 12.58 -1.63
C LEU A 64 0.41 13.01 -1.05
N GLU A 65 1.16 13.82 -1.79
CA GLU A 65 2.37 14.46 -1.24
C GLU A 65 2.00 15.47 -0.14
N ALA A 66 2.72 15.43 0.98
CA ALA A 66 2.49 16.38 2.07
C ALA A 66 2.77 17.83 1.64
N ALA A 67 3.69 18.03 0.68
CA ALA A 67 4.00 19.33 0.10
C ALA A 67 2.82 19.93 -0.69
N ASP A 68 2.05 19.10 -1.38
CA ASP A 68 0.88 19.54 -2.16
C ASP A 68 -0.24 20.01 -1.23
N PHE A 69 -0.48 19.27 -0.13
CA PHE A 69 -1.41 19.71 0.91
C PHE A 69 -0.95 21.02 1.54
N LYS A 70 0.32 21.11 1.95
CA LYS A 70 0.87 22.31 2.62
C LYS A 70 0.84 23.55 1.73
N SER A 71 1.15 23.42 0.44
CA SER A 71 1.16 24.53 -0.51
C SER A 71 -0.24 25.04 -0.86
N SER A 72 -1.28 24.21 -0.66
CA SER A 72 -2.67 24.60 -0.90
C SER A 72 -3.19 25.68 0.06
N GLY A 73 -2.64 25.77 1.28
CA GLY A 73 -3.13 26.67 2.33
C GLY A 73 -4.52 26.32 2.89
N LEU A 74 -5.14 25.23 2.44
CA LEU A 74 -6.46 24.80 2.88
C LEU A 74 -6.41 24.02 4.20
N SER A 75 -7.53 24.01 4.92
CA SER A 75 -7.75 23.02 5.98
C SER A 75 -7.83 21.59 5.40
N ALA A 76 -7.63 20.59 6.27
CA ALA A 76 -7.75 19.18 5.90
C ALA A 76 -9.14 18.85 5.32
N GLU A 77 -10.19 19.44 5.89
CA GLU A 77 -11.57 19.24 5.46
C GLU A 77 -11.84 19.87 4.09
N GLU A 78 -11.47 21.14 3.90
CA GLU A 78 -11.63 21.83 2.60
C GLU A 78 -10.85 21.12 1.49
N PHE A 79 -9.61 20.72 1.76
CA PHE A 79 -8.81 20.00 0.78
C PHE A 79 -9.43 18.66 0.41
N PHE A 80 -9.88 17.89 1.41
CA PHE A 80 -10.45 16.56 1.21
C PHE A 80 -11.75 16.62 0.40
N GLU A 81 -12.67 17.53 0.75
CA GLU A 81 -13.93 17.72 0.02
C GLU A 81 -13.68 18.20 -1.42
N ARG A 82 -12.72 19.13 -1.62
CA ARG A 82 -12.32 19.56 -2.96
C ARG A 82 -11.76 18.38 -3.78
N ALA A 83 -10.88 17.58 -3.21
CA ALA A 83 -10.27 16.45 -3.90
C ALA A 83 -11.32 15.39 -4.30
N ILE A 84 -12.33 15.14 -3.45
CA ILE A 84 -13.47 14.28 -3.79
C ILE A 84 -14.28 14.88 -4.95
N ALA A 85 -14.60 16.18 -4.87
CA ALA A 85 -15.40 16.86 -5.89
C ALA A 85 -14.75 16.85 -7.28
N GLU A 86 -13.40 16.93 -7.32
CA GLU A 86 -12.58 16.92 -8.54
C GLU A 86 -12.35 15.52 -9.13
N GLN A 87 -12.68 14.44 -8.41
CA GLN A 87 -12.52 13.06 -8.88
C GLN A 87 -13.89 12.41 -9.16
N PRO A 88 -14.37 12.41 -10.42
CA PRO A 88 -15.69 11.90 -10.78
C PRO A 88 -15.93 10.45 -10.36
N LEU A 89 -14.92 9.58 -10.41
CA LEU A 89 -15.09 8.17 -10.03
C LEU A 89 -15.40 8.00 -8.54
N VAL A 90 -14.81 8.83 -7.68
CA VAL A 90 -15.06 8.81 -6.23
C VAL A 90 -16.37 9.50 -5.92
N ARG A 91 -16.62 10.69 -6.49
CA ARG A 91 -17.86 11.44 -6.31
C ARG A 91 -19.09 10.65 -6.74
N ASN A 92 -19.06 10.04 -7.93
CA ASN A 92 -20.18 9.26 -8.45
C ASN A 92 -20.43 8.01 -7.60
N ARG A 93 -19.38 7.43 -7.01
CA ARG A 93 -19.52 6.30 -6.08
C ARG A 93 -20.14 6.71 -4.75
N ILE A 94 -19.86 7.93 -4.28
CA ILE A 94 -20.53 8.48 -3.09
C ILE A 94 -22.03 8.66 -3.38
N GLY A 95 -22.38 9.19 -4.56
CA GLY A 95 -23.77 9.34 -4.97
C GLY A 95 -24.57 10.19 -3.99
N ALA A 96 -25.67 9.65 -3.48
CA ALA A 96 -26.51 10.28 -2.45
C ALA A 96 -26.00 10.04 -1.01
N GLY A 97 -24.88 9.33 -0.86
CA GLY A 97 -24.25 9.06 0.43
C GLY A 97 -23.75 10.34 1.11
N ARG A 98 -23.56 10.25 2.42
CA ARG A 98 -23.13 11.38 3.26
C ARG A 98 -21.95 11.01 4.13
N ARG A 99 -21.06 11.98 4.38
CA ARG A 99 -19.99 11.83 5.37
C ARG A 99 -20.59 11.78 6.78
N VAL A 100 -20.13 10.84 7.59
CA VAL A 100 -20.62 10.59 8.96
C VAL A 100 -19.51 10.68 10.02
N SER A 101 -18.34 11.18 9.63
CA SER A 101 -17.23 11.46 10.54
C SER A 101 -16.56 12.78 10.21
N GLN A 102 -15.73 13.27 11.13
CA GLN A 102 -14.71 14.27 10.79
C GLN A 102 -13.71 13.72 9.75
N VAL A 103 -12.94 14.62 9.15
CA VAL A 103 -11.78 14.27 8.34
C VAL A 103 -10.59 14.01 9.26
N TYR A 104 -10.05 12.80 9.17
CA TYR A 104 -8.83 12.39 9.87
C TYR A 104 -7.62 12.67 8.99
N THR A 105 -6.49 12.97 9.63
CA THR A 105 -5.21 13.18 8.96
C THR A 105 -4.17 12.21 9.52
N ALA A 106 -3.44 11.53 8.64
CA ALA A 106 -2.24 10.78 9.02
C ALA A 106 -1.06 11.22 8.15
N ALA A 107 0.07 11.51 8.79
CA ALA A 107 1.30 12.00 8.16
C ALA A 107 2.52 11.23 8.69
N ASP A 108 3.68 11.44 8.08
CA ASP A 108 4.99 10.97 8.56
C ASP A 108 5.06 9.47 8.88
N PHE A 109 4.24 8.70 8.16
CA PHE A 109 4.10 7.26 8.35
C PHE A 109 5.16 6.45 7.59
N SER A 110 5.83 7.02 6.58
CA SER A 110 6.85 6.29 5.81
C SER A 110 8.22 6.32 6.49
N TYR A 111 8.58 5.24 7.21
CA TYR A 111 9.86 5.09 7.88
C TYR A 111 10.27 3.64 8.11
N ARG A 112 11.54 3.46 8.47
CA ARG A 112 12.09 2.19 8.93
C ARG A 112 13.02 2.42 10.11
N SER A 113 12.92 1.56 11.12
CA SER A 113 13.88 1.54 12.21
C SER A 113 15.20 0.95 11.72
N GLU A 114 16.31 1.67 11.94
CA GLU A 114 17.66 1.25 11.53
C GLU A 114 18.08 -0.08 12.17
N ARG A 115 17.52 -0.37 13.36
CA ARG A 115 17.71 -1.62 14.06
C ARG A 115 16.40 -2.11 14.63
N LEU A 116 16.11 -3.41 14.46
CA LEU A 116 14.88 -4.02 14.94
C LEU A 116 15.05 -4.78 16.26
N THR A 117 16.29 -5.01 16.69
CA THR A 117 16.59 -5.79 17.90
C THR A 117 17.75 -5.19 18.70
N GLY A 118 17.78 -5.43 20.00
CA GLY A 118 18.91 -5.06 20.84
C GLY A 118 18.88 -5.79 22.17
N ASP A 119 19.71 -5.36 23.12
CA ASP A 119 19.78 -6.04 24.43
C ASP A 119 18.42 -5.93 25.14
N ARG A 120 17.76 -7.09 25.30
CA ARG A 120 16.43 -7.24 25.94
C ARG A 120 15.29 -6.46 25.27
N TRP A 121 15.39 -6.18 23.97
CA TRP A 121 14.27 -5.60 23.22
C TRP A 121 14.25 -6.02 21.75
N LEU A 122 13.06 -5.99 21.17
CA LEU A 122 12.82 -6.05 19.73
C LEU A 122 11.65 -5.14 19.35
N LEU A 123 11.55 -4.80 18.06
CA LEU A 123 10.48 -3.98 17.48
C LEU A 123 9.67 -4.84 16.50
N ALA A 124 8.35 -4.80 16.59
CA ALA A 124 7.42 -5.50 15.71
C ALA A 124 6.34 -4.54 15.17
N GLY A 125 5.75 -4.89 14.02
CA GLY A 125 4.77 -4.05 13.31
C GLY A 125 5.29 -2.65 13.03
N ASP A 126 4.45 -1.63 13.18
CA ASP A 126 4.81 -0.26 12.86
C ASP A 126 6.04 0.23 13.66
N ALA A 127 6.30 -0.32 14.85
CA ALA A 127 7.53 0.03 15.59
C ALA A 127 8.82 -0.36 14.83
N ALA A 128 8.77 -1.41 14.00
CA ALA A 128 9.85 -1.79 13.10
C ALA A 128 9.90 -0.89 11.84
N GLY A 129 8.74 -0.50 11.34
CA GLY A 129 8.59 0.51 10.30
C GLY A 129 7.26 0.40 9.57
N PHE A 130 6.95 1.43 8.80
CA PHE A 130 5.75 1.53 7.99
C PHE A 130 6.12 2.14 6.63
N ILE A 131 5.54 1.63 5.54
CA ILE A 131 5.95 1.99 4.18
C ILE A 131 4.93 2.97 3.58
N ASP A 132 3.78 2.46 3.15
CA ASP A 132 2.69 3.20 2.52
C ASP A 132 1.45 2.28 2.48
N PRO A 133 0.22 2.82 2.61
CA PRO A 133 -0.99 2.00 2.66
C PRO A 133 -1.47 1.45 1.30
N VAL A 134 -0.86 1.81 0.17
CA VAL A 134 -1.33 1.48 -1.19
C VAL A 134 -1.61 0.00 -1.45
N PHE A 135 -0.85 -0.92 -0.85
CA PHE A 135 -1.07 -2.37 -1.00
C PHE A 135 -1.58 -3.04 0.28
N SER A 136 -2.11 -2.28 1.24
CA SER A 136 -2.70 -2.77 2.49
C SER A 136 -1.82 -3.76 3.27
N SER A 137 -0.49 -3.63 3.18
CA SER A 137 0.45 -4.60 3.74
C SER A 137 0.77 -4.38 5.22
N GLY A 138 0.36 -3.25 5.81
CA GLY A 138 0.72 -2.89 7.19
C GLY A 138 0.28 -3.91 8.24
N VAL A 139 -0.99 -4.33 8.21
CA VAL A 139 -1.50 -5.35 9.14
C VAL A 139 -0.82 -6.70 8.92
N PHE A 140 -0.62 -7.10 7.67
CA PHE A 140 0.13 -8.32 7.35
C PHE A 140 1.55 -8.29 7.93
N LEU A 141 2.30 -7.19 7.72
CA LEU A 141 3.65 -7.03 8.26
C LEU A 141 3.66 -7.00 9.79
N ALA A 142 2.64 -6.42 10.42
CA ALA A 142 2.49 -6.41 11.87
C ALA A 142 2.26 -7.80 12.44
N VAL A 143 1.35 -8.58 11.86
CA VAL A 143 1.08 -9.96 12.26
C VAL A 143 2.30 -10.83 12.03
N LEU A 144 2.90 -10.79 10.83
CA LEU A 144 4.13 -11.52 10.50
C LEU A 144 5.25 -11.21 11.50
N ALA A 145 5.51 -9.93 11.77
CA ALA A 145 6.55 -9.53 12.70
C ALA A 145 6.22 -9.88 14.15
N GLY A 146 4.93 -9.92 14.53
CA GLY A 146 4.46 -10.32 15.85
C GLY A 146 4.65 -11.81 16.10
N GLU A 147 4.22 -12.66 15.16
CA GLU A 147 4.40 -14.12 15.24
C GLU A 147 5.88 -14.48 15.31
N GLN A 148 6.69 -13.94 14.40
CA GLN A 148 8.14 -14.21 14.39
C GLN A 148 8.84 -13.68 15.63
N ALA A 149 8.35 -12.60 16.23
CA ALA A 149 8.87 -12.10 17.49
C ALA A 149 8.53 -13.04 18.65
N ALA A 150 7.31 -13.58 18.69
CA ALA A 150 6.89 -14.53 19.71
C ALA A 150 7.74 -15.80 19.71
N ASP A 151 7.94 -16.42 18.54
CA ASP A 151 8.78 -17.61 18.37
C ASP A 151 10.23 -17.35 18.82
N VAL A 152 10.78 -16.22 18.39
CA VAL A 152 12.15 -15.82 18.74
C VAL A 152 12.29 -15.54 20.22
N LEU A 153 11.34 -14.86 20.85
CA LEU A 153 11.39 -14.57 22.28
C LEU A 153 11.26 -15.83 23.13
N HIS A 154 10.38 -16.76 22.74
CA HIS A 154 10.25 -18.04 23.42
C HIS A 154 11.60 -18.78 23.49
N GLU A 155 12.26 -18.95 22.34
CA GLU A 155 13.59 -19.58 22.26
C GLU A 155 14.68 -18.82 23.03
N VAL A 156 14.60 -17.48 23.06
CA VAL A 156 15.57 -16.66 23.80
C VAL A 156 15.41 -16.78 25.31
N LEU A 157 14.17 -16.90 25.80
CA LEU A 157 13.89 -17.08 27.22
C LEU A 157 14.39 -18.44 27.72
N GLU A 158 14.22 -19.51 26.93
CA GLU A 158 14.72 -20.84 27.27
C GLU A 158 16.23 -20.98 27.06
N HIS A 159 16.77 -20.30 26.05
CA HIS A 159 18.17 -20.41 25.66
C HIS A 159 18.82 -19.03 25.43
N PRO A 160 19.11 -18.26 26.50
CA PRO A 160 19.64 -16.90 26.38
C PRO A 160 20.93 -16.78 25.54
N LYS A 161 21.76 -17.82 25.53
CA LYS A 161 22.98 -17.89 24.71
C LYS A 161 22.72 -17.81 23.19
N ARG A 162 21.49 -18.13 22.73
CA ARG A 162 21.07 -18.08 21.31
C ARG A 162 20.54 -16.71 20.88
N ALA A 163 20.30 -15.78 21.81
CA ALA A 163 19.65 -14.49 21.54
C ALA A 163 20.22 -13.73 20.36
N ARG A 164 21.54 -13.53 20.33
CA ARG A 164 22.21 -12.80 19.25
C ARG A 164 21.95 -13.41 17.87
N ARG A 165 21.88 -14.74 17.77
CA ARG A 165 21.64 -15.43 16.49
C ARG A 165 20.18 -15.29 16.06
N LEU A 166 19.24 -15.48 17.00
CA LEU A 166 17.81 -15.45 16.74
C LEU A 166 17.34 -14.03 16.40
N PHE A 167 17.81 -13.02 17.12
CA PHE A 167 17.50 -11.61 16.85
C PHE A 167 17.99 -11.17 15.47
N ARG A 168 19.20 -11.59 15.05
CA ARG A 168 19.67 -11.35 13.67
C ARG A 168 18.86 -12.10 12.62
N HIS A 169 18.26 -13.24 12.96
CA HIS A 169 17.39 -13.95 12.02
C HIS A 169 16.06 -13.21 11.86
N TYR A 170 15.42 -12.86 12.98
CA TYR A 170 14.23 -12.02 13.03
C TYR A 170 14.38 -10.74 12.21
N GLU A 171 15.44 -9.98 12.48
CA GLU A 171 15.70 -8.70 11.83
C GLU A 171 15.86 -8.86 10.31
N ARG A 172 16.55 -9.90 9.84
CA ARG A 172 16.68 -10.17 8.40
C ARG A 172 15.35 -10.56 7.75
N LEU A 173 14.52 -11.33 8.45
CA LEU A 173 13.23 -11.77 7.93
C LEU A 173 12.28 -10.57 7.78
N VAL A 174 12.10 -9.78 8.82
CA VAL A 174 11.22 -8.60 8.79
C VAL A 174 11.72 -7.59 7.77
N ASN A 175 13.04 -7.33 7.73
CA ASN A 175 13.63 -6.43 6.75
C ASN A 175 13.39 -6.90 5.30
N ARG A 176 13.54 -8.20 5.03
CA ARG A 176 13.26 -8.76 3.69
C ARG A 176 11.78 -8.60 3.32
N ALA A 177 10.86 -8.85 4.26
CA ALA A 177 9.43 -8.65 4.03
C ALA A 177 9.15 -7.19 3.65
N MET A 178 9.70 -6.24 4.41
CA MET A 178 9.57 -4.81 4.13
C MET A 178 10.17 -4.43 2.76
N ASP A 179 11.33 -4.97 2.38
CA ASP A 179 11.98 -4.68 1.09
C ASP A 179 11.11 -5.10 -0.11
N VAL A 180 10.39 -6.21 0.02
CA VAL A 180 9.46 -6.69 -1.03
C VAL A 180 8.34 -5.68 -1.25
N TYR A 181 7.69 -5.22 -0.18
CA TYR A 181 6.60 -4.23 -0.30
C TYR A 181 7.10 -2.84 -0.65
N LEU A 182 8.26 -2.42 -0.14
CA LEU A 182 8.87 -1.14 -0.47
C LEU A 182 9.09 -1.03 -1.98
N ARG A 183 9.64 -2.08 -2.61
CA ARG A 183 9.84 -2.10 -4.07
C ARG A 183 8.53 -1.95 -4.85
N PHE A 184 7.45 -2.55 -4.38
CA PHE A 184 6.12 -2.39 -4.97
C PHE A 184 5.63 -0.96 -4.86
N VAL A 185 5.73 -0.37 -3.67
CA VAL A 185 5.33 1.02 -3.39
C VAL A 185 6.15 2.01 -4.21
N GLU A 186 7.48 1.87 -4.23
CA GLU A 186 8.37 2.68 -5.04
C GLU A 186 8.00 2.57 -6.53
N SER A 187 7.70 1.36 -7.02
CA SER A 187 7.31 1.17 -8.41
C SER A 187 5.94 1.77 -8.74
N TRP A 188 4.99 1.72 -7.79
CA TRP A 188 3.69 2.39 -7.90
C TRP A 188 3.83 3.90 -8.08
N TYR A 189 4.79 4.54 -7.39
CA TYR A 189 5.01 5.99 -7.49
C TYR A 189 6.02 6.39 -8.57
N ALA A 190 6.88 5.49 -9.04
CA ALA A 190 7.95 5.81 -10.00
C ALA A 190 7.48 6.18 -11.41
N GLY A 191 6.26 5.79 -11.80
CA GLY A 191 5.75 6.06 -13.14
C GLY A 191 4.38 5.45 -13.40
N LYS A 192 3.85 5.69 -14.61
CA LYS A 192 2.58 5.09 -15.06
C LYS A 192 2.76 3.66 -15.54
N GLU A 193 3.96 3.29 -15.97
CA GLU A 193 4.26 1.99 -16.60
C GLU A 193 4.02 0.82 -15.66
N PHE A 194 4.29 1.00 -14.37
CA PHE A 194 3.95 -0.01 -13.37
C PHE A 194 2.45 -0.30 -13.39
N ILE A 195 1.61 0.74 -13.41
CA ILE A 195 0.15 0.61 -13.43
C ILE A 195 -0.33 0.04 -14.76
N GLU A 196 0.26 0.47 -15.88
CA GLU A 196 -0.07 -0.03 -17.22
C GLU A 196 0.11 -1.55 -17.29
N VAL A 197 1.24 -2.07 -16.79
CA VAL A 197 1.53 -3.51 -16.76
C VAL A 197 0.69 -4.21 -15.69
N PHE A 198 0.57 -3.62 -14.50
CA PHE A 198 -0.15 -4.22 -13.37
C PHE A 198 -1.65 -4.39 -13.64
N LEU A 199 -2.28 -3.42 -14.33
CA LEU A 199 -3.71 -3.46 -14.67
C LEU A 199 -4.01 -4.17 -16.00
N THR A 200 -2.98 -4.56 -16.76
CA THR A 200 -3.13 -5.35 -17.98
C THR A 200 -2.38 -6.69 -17.83
N PRO A 201 -2.83 -7.57 -16.91
CA PRO A 201 -2.17 -8.84 -16.70
C PRO A 201 -2.24 -9.69 -17.97
N THR A 202 -1.14 -10.35 -18.30
CA THR A 202 -1.08 -11.38 -19.33
C THR A 202 -0.61 -12.66 -18.67
N GLU A 203 -1.19 -13.81 -19.04
CA GLU A 203 -0.82 -15.13 -18.49
C GLU A 203 0.56 -15.63 -18.94
N LEU A 204 1.42 -14.72 -19.40
CA LEU A 204 2.80 -14.99 -19.74
C LEU A 204 3.53 -15.54 -18.51
N LEU A 205 3.99 -16.78 -18.61
CA LEU A 205 4.86 -17.43 -17.62
C LEU A 205 4.32 -17.42 -16.18
N GLN A 206 3.00 -17.31 -15.99
CA GLN A 206 2.36 -17.21 -14.67
C GLN A 206 2.87 -16.01 -13.84
N ILE A 207 3.15 -14.88 -14.49
CA ILE A 207 3.49 -13.63 -13.79
C ILE A 207 2.33 -13.14 -12.91
N PRO A 208 1.06 -13.06 -13.36
CA PRO A 208 -0.03 -12.57 -12.52
C PRO A 208 -0.22 -13.40 -11.23
N PRO A 209 -0.20 -14.75 -11.25
CA PRO A 209 -0.18 -15.55 -10.03
C PRO A 209 0.99 -15.24 -9.08
N ALA A 210 2.18 -14.94 -9.61
CA ALA A 210 3.33 -14.58 -8.78
C ALA A 210 3.16 -13.21 -8.12
N VAL A 211 2.63 -12.23 -8.84
CA VAL A 211 2.28 -10.91 -8.29
C VAL A 211 1.21 -11.07 -7.21
N ASN A 212 0.15 -11.82 -7.48
CA ASN A 212 -0.92 -12.11 -6.52
C ASN A 212 -0.39 -12.84 -5.28
N ALA A 213 0.55 -13.78 -5.43
CA ALA A 213 1.17 -14.44 -4.30
C ALA A 213 1.90 -13.46 -3.39
N VAL A 214 2.62 -12.48 -3.95
CA VAL A 214 3.31 -11.44 -3.16
C VAL A 214 2.30 -10.52 -2.46
N LEU A 215 1.27 -10.05 -3.17
CA LEU A 215 0.20 -9.25 -2.57
C LEU A 215 -0.56 -10.02 -1.49
N GLY A 216 -0.68 -11.34 -1.64
CA GLY A 216 -1.24 -12.26 -0.65
C GLY A 216 -0.30 -12.63 0.50
N GLY A 217 0.84 -11.96 0.68
CA GLY A 217 1.73 -12.16 1.83
C GLY A 217 2.98 -13.00 1.56
N ASN A 218 3.22 -13.44 0.32
CA ASN A 218 4.43 -14.21 0.02
C ASN A 218 5.66 -13.29 -0.11
N ILE A 219 6.55 -13.33 0.89
CA ILE A 219 7.79 -12.52 0.94
C ILE A 219 8.93 -13.07 0.05
N GLY A 220 8.59 -13.75 -1.05
CA GLY A 220 9.52 -14.24 -2.05
C GLY A 220 10.38 -15.41 -1.57
N ASN A 221 9.83 -16.30 -0.74
CA ASN A 221 10.59 -17.43 -0.18
C ASN A 221 10.92 -18.53 -1.22
N ARG A 222 10.16 -18.60 -2.31
CA ARG A 222 10.36 -19.59 -3.39
C ARG A 222 11.06 -18.97 -4.60
N PHE A 223 12.05 -19.67 -5.16
CA PHE A 223 12.75 -19.25 -6.38
C PHE A 223 11.77 -18.93 -7.52
N ALA A 224 10.75 -19.77 -7.69
CA ALA A 224 9.70 -19.64 -8.69
C ALA A 224 8.99 -18.28 -8.67
N ILE A 225 8.76 -17.71 -7.48
CA ILE A 225 8.13 -16.40 -7.31
C ILE A 225 9.14 -15.30 -7.59
N ARG A 226 10.36 -15.44 -7.06
CA ARG A 226 11.42 -14.42 -7.18
C ARG A 226 11.75 -14.09 -8.63
N TRP A 227 12.01 -15.09 -9.47
CA TRP A 227 12.41 -14.82 -10.86
C TRP A 227 11.24 -14.23 -11.68
N ARG A 228 10.00 -14.64 -11.40
CA ARG A 228 8.80 -14.07 -12.04
C ARG A 228 8.58 -12.62 -11.64
N MET A 229 8.84 -12.28 -10.38
CA MET A 229 8.83 -10.89 -9.93
C MET A 229 9.91 -10.08 -10.63
N GLU A 230 11.14 -10.60 -10.77
CA GLU A 230 12.17 -9.89 -11.54
C GLU A 230 11.77 -9.69 -13.01
N LEU A 231 11.13 -10.69 -13.63
CA LEU A 231 10.61 -10.57 -14.98
C LEU A 231 9.48 -9.53 -15.07
N PHE A 232 8.56 -9.50 -14.11
CA PHE A 232 7.53 -8.46 -14.01
C PHE A 232 8.15 -7.06 -13.97
N TYR A 233 9.14 -6.84 -13.10
CA TYR A 233 9.83 -5.55 -13.02
C TYR A 233 10.68 -5.25 -14.26
N LEU A 234 11.18 -6.27 -14.97
CA LEU A 234 11.82 -6.08 -16.27
C LEU A 234 10.81 -5.58 -17.29
N ILE A 235 9.62 -6.21 -17.40
CA ILE A 235 8.54 -5.77 -18.29
C ILE A 235 8.14 -4.32 -17.99
N VAL A 236 7.99 -3.94 -16.71
CA VAL A 236 7.72 -2.54 -16.31
C VAL A 236 8.82 -1.59 -16.78
N ARG A 237 10.10 -1.98 -16.71
CA ARG A 237 11.21 -1.16 -17.24
C ARG A 237 11.18 -1.08 -18.77
N LEU A 238 10.85 -2.18 -19.45
CA LEU A 238 10.76 -2.22 -20.90
C LEU A 238 9.57 -1.37 -21.41
N GLN A 239 8.46 -1.35 -20.67
CA GLN A 239 7.28 -0.51 -20.95
C GLN A 239 7.64 0.99 -21.05
N LYS A 240 8.72 1.45 -20.40
CA LYS A 240 9.21 2.84 -20.53
C LYS A 240 9.69 3.18 -21.94
N ARG A 241 10.26 2.21 -22.66
CA ARG A 241 10.87 2.41 -23.99
C ARG A 241 10.02 1.82 -25.11
N TRP A 242 9.36 0.71 -24.86
CA TRP A 242 8.56 -0.03 -25.84
C TRP A 242 7.15 -0.21 -25.29
N THR A 243 6.12 0.15 -26.06
CA THR A 243 4.72 0.01 -25.62
C THR A 243 4.30 -1.46 -25.73
N LEU A 244 4.54 -2.23 -24.67
CA LEU A 244 4.21 -3.66 -24.54
C LEU A 244 2.73 -3.87 -24.15
N CYS A 245 2.16 -2.96 -23.37
CA CYS A 245 0.74 -2.92 -23.03
C CYS A 245 0.13 -1.54 -23.33
N PRO A 246 -1.21 -1.43 -23.44
CA PRO A 246 -1.89 -0.16 -23.69
C PRO A 246 -1.47 0.92 -22.69
N ARG A 247 -1.21 2.13 -23.20
CA ARG A 247 -0.87 3.28 -22.35
C ARG A 247 -2.10 3.73 -21.59
N LEU A 248 -1.93 3.99 -20.29
CA LEU A 248 -3.00 4.55 -19.47
C LEU A 248 -2.99 6.08 -19.58
N SER A 249 -4.14 6.65 -19.90
CA SER A 249 -4.40 8.07 -19.65
C SER A 249 -4.92 8.22 -18.23
N LEU A 250 -4.16 8.89 -17.37
CA LEU A 250 -4.58 9.26 -16.02
C LEU A 250 -5.37 10.59 -16.01
N VAL A 251 -5.56 11.21 -17.19
CA VAL A 251 -6.42 12.38 -17.37
C VAL A 251 -7.86 11.89 -17.62
N PRO A 252 -8.84 12.30 -16.80
CA PRO A 252 -10.25 11.98 -17.04
C PRO A 252 -10.68 12.47 -18.43
N LYS A 253 -11.35 11.62 -19.20
CA LYS A 253 -12.00 12.05 -20.44
C LYS A 253 -13.15 12.98 -20.07
N THR A 254 -13.21 14.18 -20.67
CA THR A 254 -14.21 15.22 -20.37
C THR A 254 -15.65 14.78 -20.68
N ASN A 255 -15.82 13.72 -21.46
CA ASN A 255 -17.11 13.15 -21.83
C ASN A 255 -17.26 11.81 -21.12
N GLY A 256 -18.26 11.68 -20.25
CA GLY A 256 -18.54 10.57 -19.32
C GLY A 256 -18.77 9.17 -19.93
N GLN A 257 -17.98 8.76 -20.91
CA GLN A 257 -17.90 7.40 -21.41
C GLN A 257 -16.71 6.71 -20.76
N THR A 258 -16.95 6.04 -19.64
CA THR A 258 -16.14 4.90 -19.23
C THR A 258 -16.47 3.76 -20.19
N GLU A 259 -15.59 3.47 -21.15
CA GLU A 259 -15.65 2.17 -21.81
C GLU A 259 -15.49 1.10 -20.71
N PRO A 260 -16.35 0.07 -20.66
CA PRO A 260 -16.15 -1.02 -19.73
C PRO A 260 -14.77 -1.62 -20.01
N LEU A 261 -13.96 -1.73 -18.95
CA LEU A 261 -12.74 -2.55 -19.00
C LEU A 261 -13.17 -3.91 -19.52
N LYS A 262 -12.72 -4.28 -20.73
CA LYS A 262 -12.97 -5.61 -21.26
C LYS A 262 -12.44 -6.60 -20.22
N PRO A 263 -13.25 -7.57 -19.75
CA PRO A 263 -12.76 -8.57 -18.83
C PRO A 263 -11.53 -9.22 -19.47
N ALA A 264 -10.46 -9.33 -18.68
CA ALA A 264 -9.32 -10.13 -19.06
C ALA A 264 -9.86 -11.50 -19.46
N SER A 265 -9.56 -11.92 -20.69
CA SER A 265 -9.90 -13.27 -21.14
C SER A 265 -9.20 -14.23 -20.19
N ILE A 266 -10.00 -15.05 -19.49
CA ILE A 266 -9.54 -16.09 -18.57
C ILE A 266 -8.54 -17.01 -19.28
#